data_AF-A0A7T8RC31-F1
#
_entry.id   AF-A0A7T8RC31-F1
#
_cell.length_a   1.000
_cell.length_b   1.000
_cell.length_c   1.000
_cell.angle_alpha   90.00
_cell.angle_beta   90.00
_cell.angle_gamma   90.00
#
_symmetry.space_group_name_H-M   'P 1'
#
loop_
_entity.id
_entity.type
_entity.pdbx_description
1 polymer ?
#
loop_
_entity_poly.entity_id
_entity_poly.type
_entity_poly.pdbx_seq_one_letter_code
_entity_poly.pdbx_strand_id
1 'polypeptide(L)'
;MLLSVHDVFAKEYISGDLIPDSLYILPSPPDKNSSAFLNDKSLYISPKKGMKTPQWRDAQQTVDLNDINALFANATGLDLDKKHMPETYSLLESLVPLVADKGTRKAKEFYHRQRPFVYFHQQTCSPAQENDLRNNGSYPSGHAATGWALALVLADIMPEKRNEILKRGYEIGQLRVVCGVHWQSDVDAGRLVGAAIYSALNQSESFKRDLNKARDEIHQLIAGRKWYNNVYAPTFIDYIDGKWVLVDCWNSRILWSNELVPDLARWQVLEDRFSSHSVAYDGHKYWATEDTEHGRIVFYTFSNGKFHQVADLNNLGTRTHRLRYDQHSNSFMLISATSGDFWRIQITNNKPKIIQHVDLKKYLKPQGKDFEIRTFTRHNGMLYFVSSLATPEILIVKDDKNLTMVKKIPVPADLSNMQEIYFFPDGKVFISGDYKKAVLLNSIEDISSASNQYDKFSFSGSPYWISQQANHYLISELGYKNGDSNNLGLNGVSEWSYSNGKLKKIKEVIRFTSPTDSNVQKKSEIKFQI
;
A
#
# COMPACT_ATOMS: atom_id res chain seq x y z
N MET A 1 42.75 13.66 -26.94
CA MET A 1 41.88 12.47 -26.98
C MET A 1 40.65 12.79 -26.16
N LEU A 2 39.53 13.09 -26.82
CA LEU A 2 38.28 13.48 -26.16
C LEU A 2 37.65 12.23 -25.52
N LEU A 3 37.67 12.17 -24.19
CA LEU A 3 36.86 11.23 -23.40
C LEU A 3 35.39 11.53 -23.66
N SER A 4 34.61 10.52 -24.04
CA SER A 4 33.17 10.66 -24.20
C SER A 4 32.52 10.92 -22.83
N VAL A 5 31.44 11.71 -22.80
CA VAL A 5 30.70 12.09 -21.58
C VAL A 5 30.19 10.86 -20.78
N HIS A 6 30.16 9.68 -21.39
CA HIS A 6 29.74 8.43 -20.74
C HIS A 6 30.84 7.79 -19.87
N ASP A 7 32.12 8.15 -20.05
CA ASP A 7 33.25 7.63 -19.25
C ASP A 7 33.43 8.33 -17.90
N VAL A 8 32.67 9.42 -17.63
CA VAL A 8 32.90 10.27 -16.45
C VAL A 8 32.24 9.69 -15.19
N PHE A 9 31.08 9.03 -15.30
CA PHE A 9 30.31 8.61 -14.11
C PHE A 9 30.74 7.26 -13.51
N ALA A 10 31.27 6.33 -14.30
CA ALA A 10 31.71 5.02 -13.81
C ALA A 10 32.99 5.04 -12.95
N LYS A 11 33.51 6.24 -12.63
CA LYS A 11 34.69 6.48 -11.78
C LYS A 11 34.37 6.88 -10.33
N GLU A 12 33.10 7.10 -9.96
CA GLU A 12 32.82 7.88 -8.73
C GLU A 12 32.40 7.09 -7.48
N TYR A 13 31.90 5.86 -7.60
CA TYR A 13 31.43 5.14 -6.40
C TYR A 13 32.47 4.24 -5.74
N ILE A 14 33.27 3.52 -6.52
CA ILE A 14 34.27 2.57 -6.00
C ILE A 14 35.56 2.72 -6.81
N SER A 15 36.70 2.88 -6.13
CA SER A 15 38.01 2.86 -6.77
C SER A 15 38.34 1.47 -7.33
N GLY A 16 39.20 1.39 -8.34
CA GLY A 16 39.52 0.12 -9.01
C GLY A 16 39.95 -1.01 -8.06
N ASP A 17 40.72 -0.67 -7.03
CA ASP A 17 41.24 -1.65 -6.04
C ASP A 17 40.18 -2.14 -5.05
N LEU A 18 39.05 -1.43 -4.92
CA LEU A 18 37.95 -1.78 -4.03
C LEU A 18 36.82 -2.53 -4.75
N ILE A 19 36.90 -2.71 -6.07
CA ILE A 19 35.96 -3.55 -6.82
C ILE A 19 36.21 -5.02 -6.43
N PRO A 20 35.20 -5.76 -5.96
CA PRO A 20 35.35 -7.17 -5.62
C PRO A 20 35.97 -7.98 -6.76
N ASP A 21 37.01 -8.74 -6.45
CA ASP A 21 37.75 -9.53 -7.43
C ASP A 21 36.95 -10.78 -7.83
N SER A 22 36.33 -10.74 -9.02
CA SER A 22 35.54 -11.88 -9.53
C SER A 22 36.33 -13.16 -9.68
N LEU A 23 37.64 -13.11 -9.96
CA LEU A 23 38.45 -14.33 -10.05
C LEU A 23 38.70 -14.95 -8.68
N TYR A 24 38.83 -14.11 -7.65
CA TYR A 24 39.05 -14.56 -6.29
C TYR A 24 37.77 -15.13 -5.63
N ILE A 25 36.62 -14.46 -5.82
CA ILE A 25 35.39 -14.84 -5.11
C ILE A 25 34.60 -15.96 -5.79
N LEU A 26 34.82 -16.20 -7.08
CA LEU A 26 34.08 -17.21 -7.82
C LEU A 26 34.84 -18.55 -7.87
N PRO A 27 34.13 -19.69 -7.77
CA PRO A 27 34.73 -20.96 -8.13
C PRO A 27 35.06 -20.99 -9.63
N SER A 28 35.88 -21.96 -10.05
CA SER A 28 36.05 -22.22 -11.48
C SER A 28 34.74 -22.65 -12.14
N PRO A 29 34.50 -22.32 -13.42
CA PRO A 29 33.31 -22.77 -14.13
C PRO A 29 33.28 -24.31 -14.21
N PRO A 30 32.09 -24.93 -14.33
CA PRO A 30 31.97 -26.38 -14.41
C PRO A 30 32.86 -27.01 -15.50
N ASP A 31 33.66 -27.99 -15.10
CA ASP A 31 34.52 -28.77 -16.00
C ASP A 31 33.72 -29.54 -17.04
N LYS A 32 34.31 -29.75 -18.23
CA LYS A 32 33.65 -30.36 -19.41
C LYS A 32 33.03 -31.75 -19.17
N ASN A 33 33.54 -32.49 -18.19
CA ASN A 33 33.09 -33.85 -17.86
C ASN A 33 32.35 -33.92 -16.49
N SER A 34 32.07 -32.78 -15.87
CA SER A 34 31.40 -32.72 -14.57
C SER A 34 29.88 -32.87 -14.67
N SER A 35 29.25 -33.35 -13.60
CA SER A 35 27.78 -33.37 -13.47
C SER A 35 27.18 -31.95 -13.54
N ALA A 36 27.89 -30.94 -13.03
CA ALA A 36 27.48 -29.55 -13.13
C ALA A 36 27.41 -29.05 -14.58
N PHE A 37 28.37 -29.42 -15.44
CA PHE A 37 28.31 -29.06 -16.85
C PHE A 37 27.26 -29.87 -17.63
N LEU A 38 26.99 -31.12 -17.23
CA LEU A 38 25.85 -31.87 -17.76
C LEU A 38 24.52 -31.18 -17.42
N ASN A 39 24.37 -30.64 -16.21
CA ASN A 39 23.21 -29.85 -15.82
C ASN A 39 23.11 -28.57 -16.67
N ASP A 40 24.21 -27.84 -16.88
CA ASP A 40 24.24 -26.67 -17.78
C ASP A 40 23.74 -27.01 -19.19
N LYS A 41 24.16 -28.17 -19.75
CA LYS A 41 23.68 -28.65 -21.04
C LYS A 41 22.19 -29.00 -21.03
N SER A 42 21.68 -29.61 -19.95
CA SER A 42 20.26 -29.96 -19.86
C SER A 42 19.33 -28.74 -19.74
N LEU A 43 19.84 -27.64 -19.17
CA LEU A 43 19.11 -26.38 -19.02
C LEU A 43 19.23 -25.48 -20.25
N TYR A 44 20.14 -25.77 -21.17
CA TYR A 44 20.23 -25.06 -22.44
C TYR A 44 18.99 -25.29 -23.30
N ILE A 45 18.34 -24.19 -23.69
CA ILE A 45 17.18 -24.21 -24.57
C ILE A 45 17.65 -23.86 -25.97
N SER A 46 17.42 -24.77 -26.94
CA SER A 46 17.75 -24.46 -28.33
C SER A 46 16.89 -23.29 -28.85
N PRO A 47 17.42 -22.41 -29.70
CA PRO A 47 16.68 -21.25 -30.22
C PRO A 47 15.31 -21.60 -30.82
N LYS A 48 15.25 -22.70 -31.58
CA LYS A 48 13.99 -23.22 -32.16
C LYS A 48 12.91 -23.51 -31.11
N LYS A 49 13.30 -23.96 -29.92
CA LYS A 49 12.38 -24.18 -28.79
C LYS A 49 12.12 -22.86 -28.05
N GLY A 50 13.16 -22.06 -27.82
CA GLY A 50 13.09 -20.77 -27.15
C GLY A 50 12.08 -19.82 -27.81
N MET A 51 12.13 -19.66 -29.13
CA MET A 51 11.24 -18.79 -29.92
C MET A 51 9.73 -19.07 -29.73
N LYS A 52 9.36 -20.24 -29.20
CA LYS A 52 7.97 -20.61 -28.91
C LYS A 52 7.50 -20.21 -27.51
N THR A 53 8.41 -19.67 -26.69
CA THR A 53 8.13 -19.31 -25.30
C THR A 53 7.85 -17.80 -25.18
N PRO A 54 6.93 -17.38 -24.28
CA PRO A 54 6.73 -15.95 -24.00
C PRO A 54 8.01 -15.22 -23.60
N GLN A 55 8.93 -15.91 -22.93
CA GLN A 55 10.19 -15.38 -22.41
C GLN A 55 11.19 -15.01 -23.52
N TRP A 56 11.07 -15.56 -24.73
CA TRP A 56 11.99 -15.23 -25.82
C TRP A 56 11.93 -13.77 -26.20
N ARG A 57 10.72 -13.20 -26.28
CA ARG A 57 10.54 -11.79 -26.64
C ARG A 57 11.09 -10.86 -25.56
N ASP A 58 10.87 -11.22 -24.31
CA ASP A 58 11.42 -10.50 -23.15
C ASP A 58 12.97 -10.59 -23.14
N ALA A 59 13.53 -11.75 -23.48
CA ALA A 59 14.97 -11.92 -23.62
C ALA A 59 15.58 -11.05 -24.74
N GLN A 60 14.81 -10.74 -25.79
CA GLN A 60 15.22 -9.82 -26.86
C GLN A 60 15.16 -8.36 -26.42
N GLN A 61 14.13 -7.99 -25.65
CA GLN A 61 13.93 -6.62 -25.16
C GLN A 61 14.95 -6.23 -24.08
N THR A 62 15.45 -7.20 -23.32
CA THR A 62 16.40 -6.98 -22.20
C THR A 62 17.87 -7.19 -22.61
N VAL A 63 18.16 -7.15 -23.92
CA VAL A 63 19.53 -7.28 -24.44
C VAL A 63 20.37 -6.05 -24.11
N ASP A 64 19.80 -4.85 -24.23
CA ASP A 64 20.46 -3.60 -23.88
C ASP A 64 20.33 -3.35 -22.37
N LEU A 65 21.47 -3.33 -21.67
CA LEU A 65 21.50 -3.07 -20.23
C LEU A 65 21.31 -1.59 -19.89
N ASN A 66 21.45 -0.68 -20.86
CA ASN A 66 21.23 0.74 -20.65
C ASN A 66 19.75 1.13 -20.79
N ASP A 67 18.91 0.26 -21.34
CA ASP A 67 17.45 0.43 -21.33
C ASP A 67 16.88 -0.02 -19.97
N ILE A 68 17.13 0.79 -18.95
CA ILE A 68 16.69 0.54 -17.57
C ILE A 68 15.16 0.35 -17.50
N ASN A 69 14.42 1.05 -18.36
CA ASN A 69 12.97 0.94 -18.47
C ASN A 69 12.55 -0.47 -18.92
N ALA A 70 13.11 -0.99 -20.01
CA ALA A 70 12.84 -2.35 -20.46
C ALA A 70 13.21 -3.42 -19.41
N LEU A 71 14.23 -3.15 -18.59
CA LEU A 71 14.63 -4.06 -17.51
C LEU A 71 13.61 -4.09 -16.36
N PHE A 72 13.10 -2.95 -15.89
CA PHE A 72 12.42 -2.88 -14.59
C PHE A 72 11.05 -2.22 -14.53
N ALA A 73 10.55 -1.57 -15.59
CA ALA A 73 9.29 -0.80 -15.53
C ALA A 73 8.09 -1.61 -15.03
N ASN A 74 7.96 -2.86 -15.49
CA ASN A 74 6.86 -3.75 -15.05
C ASN A 74 6.95 -4.12 -13.57
N ALA A 75 8.16 -4.22 -13.02
CA ALA A 75 8.38 -4.63 -11.63
C ALA A 75 8.21 -3.46 -10.65
N THR A 76 8.58 -2.25 -11.08
CA THR A 76 8.42 -1.01 -10.29
C THR A 76 7.02 -0.42 -10.43
N GLY A 77 6.33 -0.66 -11.56
CA GLY A 77 5.08 0.02 -11.90
C GLY A 77 5.28 1.50 -12.29
N LEU A 78 6.50 1.84 -12.68
CA LEU A 78 6.94 3.18 -13.07
C LEU A 78 7.61 3.14 -14.44
N ASP A 79 7.38 4.15 -15.27
CA ASP A 79 8.16 4.38 -16.48
C ASP A 79 9.52 4.98 -16.06
N LEU A 80 10.56 4.15 -16.02
CA LEU A 80 11.90 4.51 -15.58
C LEU A 80 12.65 5.23 -16.70
N ASP A 81 12.29 6.49 -16.93
CA ASP A 81 12.93 7.33 -17.94
C ASP A 81 13.72 8.50 -17.34
N LYS A 82 14.79 8.88 -18.03
CA LYS A 82 15.70 9.95 -17.61
C LYS A 82 15.07 11.33 -17.53
N LYS A 83 13.95 11.56 -18.22
CA LYS A 83 13.28 12.87 -18.26
C LYS A 83 12.50 13.10 -16.98
N HIS A 84 11.80 12.09 -16.46
CA HIS A 84 10.99 12.21 -15.25
C HIS A 84 11.73 11.75 -13.99
N MET A 85 12.74 10.89 -14.12
CA MET A 85 13.51 10.32 -13.01
C MET A 85 15.04 10.49 -13.22
N PRO A 86 15.55 11.70 -13.47
CA PRO A 86 16.96 11.91 -13.82
C PRO A 86 17.96 11.39 -12.79
N GLU A 87 17.70 11.52 -11.49
CA GLU A 87 18.62 11.05 -10.44
C GLU A 87 18.64 9.52 -10.36
N THR A 88 17.46 8.90 -10.35
CA THR A 88 17.29 7.44 -10.33
C THR A 88 17.86 6.79 -11.58
N TYR A 89 17.54 7.34 -12.76
CA TYR A 89 18.02 6.82 -14.02
C TYR A 89 19.54 6.94 -14.12
N SER A 90 20.11 8.10 -13.76
CA SER A 90 21.56 8.31 -13.83
C SER A 90 22.32 7.42 -12.85
N LEU A 91 21.78 7.21 -11.65
CA LEU A 91 22.33 6.25 -10.69
C LEU A 91 22.39 4.85 -11.31
N LEU A 92 21.26 4.31 -11.81
CA LEU A 92 21.20 2.96 -12.36
C LEU A 92 22.07 2.80 -13.62
N GLU A 93 22.01 3.77 -14.54
CA GLU A 93 22.82 3.83 -15.76
C GLU A 93 24.32 3.79 -15.45
N SER A 94 24.77 4.54 -14.44
CA SER A 94 26.18 4.61 -14.05
C SER A 94 26.74 3.28 -13.51
N LEU A 95 25.88 2.42 -12.94
CA LEU A 95 26.28 1.13 -12.39
C LEU A 95 26.47 0.05 -13.46
N VAL A 96 25.86 0.21 -14.64
CA VAL A 96 25.92 -0.78 -15.73
C VAL A 96 27.37 -1.12 -16.12
N PRO A 97 28.24 -0.16 -16.50
CA PRO A 97 29.63 -0.46 -16.87
C PRO A 97 30.49 -0.96 -15.69
N LEU A 98 30.20 -0.50 -14.46
CA LEU A 98 30.88 -1.00 -13.26
C LEU A 98 30.59 -2.49 -13.06
N VAL A 99 29.33 -2.90 -13.16
CA VAL A 99 28.92 -4.27 -12.86
C VAL A 99 29.16 -5.22 -14.04
N ALA A 100 28.71 -4.84 -15.24
CA ALA A 100 28.73 -5.72 -16.41
C ALA A 100 30.16 -6.01 -16.88
N ASP A 101 31.04 -5.00 -16.79
CA ASP A 101 32.41 -5.08 -17.29
C ASP A 101 33.41 -5.20 -16.12
N LYS A 102 33.72 -4.11 -15.40
CA LYS A 102 34.79 -4.10 -14.37
C LYS A 102 34.62 -5.22 -13.33
N GLY A 103 33.39 -5.43 -12.87
CA GLY A 103 33.04 -6.46 -11.90
C GLY A 103 33.31 -7.89 -12.36
N THR A 104 33.07 -8.19 -13.63
CA THR A 104 33.19 -9.57 -14.16
C THR A 104 34.49 -9.85 -14.91
N ARG A 105 35.25 -8.80 -15.25
CA ARG A 105 36.37 -8.85 -16.19
C ARG A 105 37.45 -9.87 -15.84
N LYS A 106 37.96 -9.85 -14.61
CA LYS A 106 39.08 -10.71 -14.18
C LYS A 106 38.77 -12.19 -14.38
N ALA A 107 37.59 -12.65 -13.96
CA ALA A 107 37.17 -14.05 -14.18
C ALA A 107 36.93 -14.35 -15.67
N LYS A 108 36.35 -13.42 -16.44
CA LYS A 108 36.11 -13.61 -17.88
C LYS A 108 37.41 -13.77 -18.68
N GLU A 109 38.39 -12.92 -18.40
CA GLU A 109 39.72 -12.96 -19.01
C GLU A 109 40.52 -14.16 -18.54
N PHE A 110 40.36 -14.62 -17.29
CA PHE A 110 41.08 -15.79 -16.83
C PHE A 110 40.53 -17.09 -17.42
N TYR A 111 39.20 -17.29 -17.37
CA TYR A 111 38.60 -18.57 -17.75
C TYR A 111 38.28 -18.68 -19.24
N HIS A 112 38.06 -17.56 -19.95
CA HIS A 112 37.70 -17.52 -21.37
C HIS A 112 36.66 -18.57 -21.79
N ARG A 113 35.65 -18.82 -20.94
CA ARG A 113 34.69 -19.91 -21.12
C ARG A 113 33.90 -19.74 -22.41
N GLN A 114 33.82 -20.79 -23.22
CA GLN A 114 33.00 -20.81 -24.44
C GLN A 114 31.49 -20.72 -24.12
N ARG A 115 30.75 -19.93 -24.89
CA ARG A 115 29.29 -19.72 -24.75
C ARG A 115 28.47 -20.89 -25.32
N PRO A 116 27.21 -21.10 -24.87
CA PRO A 116 26.37 -22.21 -25.33
C PRO A 116 26.10 -22.20 -26.84
N PHE A 117 25.72 -21.06 -27.43
CA PHE A 117 25.43 -20.99 -28.87
C PHE A 117 26.64 -21.32 -29.75
N VAL A 118 27.85 -21.02 -29.27
CA VAL A 118 29.10 -21.40 -29.94
C VAL A 118 29.33 -22.91 -29.82
N TYR A 119 29.14 -23.46 -28.61
CA TYR A 119 29.29 -24.89 -28.34
C TYR A 119 28.31 -25.76 -29.17
N PHE A 120 27.05 -25.32 -29.31
CA PHE A 120 26.00 -26.04 -30.03
C PHE A 120 25.84 -25.64 -31.51
N HIS A 121 26.66 -24.73 -32.01
CA HIS A 121 26.58 -24.19 -33.38
C HIS A 121 25.16 -23.67 -33.73
N GLN A 122 24.58 -22.85 -32.84
CA GLN A 122 23.25 -22.27 -33.01
C GLN A 122 23.31 -20.74 -33.05
N GLN A 123 22.23 -20.11 -33.50
CA GLN A 123 22.00 -18.67 -33.33
C GLN A 123 21.51 -18.36 -31.90
N THR A 124 21.34 -17.08 -31.59
CA THR A 124 20.84 -16.57 -30.30
C THR A 124 19.56 -15.76 -30.49
N CYS A 125 18.98 -15.26 -29.40
CA CYS A 125 17.90 -14.27 -29.49
C CYS A 125 18.40 -12.88 -29.92
N SER A 126 19.73 -12.65 -29.96
CA SER A 126 20.37 -11.38 -30.29
C SER A 126 21.47 -11.54 -31.37
N PRO A 127 21.13 -11.89 -32.63
CA PRO A 127 22.12 -12.18 -33.67
C PRO A 127 23.13 -11.05 -33.93
N ALA A 128 22.72 -9.80 -33.77
CA ALA A 128 23.58 -8.63 -33.97
C ALA A 128 24.79 -8.59 -33.02
N GLN A 129 24.71 -9.22 -31.85
CA GLN A 129 25.80 -9.23 -30.85
C GLN A 129 26.68 -10.48 -30.92
N GLU A 130 26.36 -11.47 -31.77
CA GLU A 130 27.04 -12.77 -31.75
C GLU A 130 28.54 -12.68 -32.03
N ASN A 131 28.95 -11.77 -32.93
CA ASN A 131 30.36 -11.61 -33.28
C ASN A 131 31.18 -11.13 -32.08
N ASP A 132 30.68 -10.15 -31.32
CA ASP A 132 31.35 -9.66 -30.12
C ASP A 132 31.35 -10.71 -29.01
N LEU A 133 30.22 -11.40 -28.84
CA LEU A 133 30.06 -12.44 -27.81
C LEU A 133 30.96 -13.65 -28.04
N ARG A 134 31.32 -13.99 -29.29
CA ARG A 134 32.26 -15.09 -29.60
C ARG A 134 33.66 -14.85 -29.04
N ASN A 135 34.07 -13.58 -28.95
CA ASN A 135 35.41 -13.19 -28.49
C ASN A 135 35.44 -12.79 -27.00
N ASN A 136 34.32 -12.92 -26.28
CA ASN A 136 34.19 -12.54 -24.88
C ASN A 136 33.73 -13.73 -24.01
N GLY A 137 34.48 -14.01 -22.94
CA GLY A 137 34.24 -15.15 -22.03
C GLY A 137 32.83 -15.19 -21.45
N SER A 138 32.26 -16.40 -21.35
CA SER A 138 30.91 -16.63 -20.83
C SER A 138 30.80 -16.48 -19.31
N TYR A 139 31.85 -16.81 -18.57
CA TYR A 139 31.80 -16.93 -17.11
C TYR A 139 32.52 -15.77 -16.40
N PRO A 140 31.88 -15.09 -15.43
CA PRO A 140 30.44 -15.11 -15.11
C PRO A 140 29.61 -14.28 -16.11
N SER A 141 28.28 -14.32 -16.00
CA SER A 141 27.38 -13.50 -16.82
C SER A 141 27.33 -12.04 -16.34
N GLY A 142 27.77 -11.10 -17.19
CA GLY A 142 27.69 -9.65 -16.93
C GLY A 142 26.25 -9.15 -16.86
N HIS A 143 25.39 -9.58 -17.80
CA HIS A 143 23.95 -9.25 -17.77
C HIS A 143 23.26 -9.75 -16.50
N ALA A 144 23.58 -10.95 -16.01
CA ALA A 144 23.00 -11.46 -14.77
C ALA A 144 23.52 -10.68 -13.54
N ALA A 145 24.79 -10.30 -13.54
CA ALA A 145 25.36 -9.45 -12.50
C ALA A 145 24.67 -8.08 -12.46
N THR A 146 24.50 -7.43 -13.61
CA THR A 146 23.83 -6.12 -13.70
C THR A 146 22.38 -6.22 -13.30
N GLY A 147 21.62 -7.18 -13.84
CA GLY A 147 20.22 -7.38 -13.46
C GLY A 147 20.03 -7.61 -11.96
N TRP A 148 20.95 -8.34 -11.31
CA TRP A 148 20.88 -8.56 -9.87
C TRP A 148 21.29 -7.32 -9.05
N ALA A 149 22.39 -6.64 -9.43
CA ALA A 149 22.86 -5.44 -8.73
C ALA A 149 21.84 -4.31 -8.81
N LEU A 150 21.29 -4.03 -10.00
CA LEU A 150 20.27 -2.99 -10.18
C LEU A 150 18.98 -3.33 -9.43
N ALA A 151 18.58 -4.61 -9.38
CA ALA A 151 17.43 -5.03 -8.60
C ALA A 151 17.62 -4.81 -7.08
N LEU A 152 18.82 -5.03 -6.55
CA LEU A 152 19.14 -4.74 -5.14
C LEU A 152 19.06 -3.23 -4.86
N VAL A 153 19.60 -2.39 -5.74
CA VAL A 153 19.51 -0.93 -5.63
C VAL A 153 18.05 -0.45 -5.69
N LEU A 154 17.27 -0.92 -6.67
CA LEU A 154 15.85 -0.58 -6.79
C LEU A 154 15.02 -1.07 -5.61
N ALA A 155 15.35 -2.24 -5.03
CA ALA A 155 14.69 -2.76 -3.83
C ALA A 155 14.96 -1.93 -2.56
N ASP A 156 16.05 -1.15 -2.53
CA ASP A 156 16.36 -0.17 -1.48
C ASP A 156 15.68 1.18 -1.70
N ILE A 157 15.45 1.53 -2.96
CA ILE A 157 14.71 2.73 -3.35
C ILE A 157 13.21 2.52 -3.14
N MET A 158 12.68 1.34 -3.50
CA MET A 158 11.26 0.96 -3.47
C MET A 158 11.01 -0.30 -2.61
N PRO A 159 11.17 -0.22 -1.28
CA PRO A 159 11.06 -1.38 -0.38
C PRO A 159 9.67 -2.03 -0.38
N GLU A 160 8.63 -1.33 -0.82
CA GLU A 160 7.27 -1.81 -1.02
C GLU A 160 7.14 -2.77 -2.21
N LYS A 161 7.93 -2.59 -3.28
CA LYS A 161 8.00 -3.47 -4.48
C LYS A 161 9.17 -4.45 -4.47
N ARG A 162 9.83 -4.60 -3.32
CA ARG A 162 11.06 -5.39 -3.18
C ARG A 162 10.95 -6.80 -3.79
N ASN A 163 9.86 -7.52 -3.53
CA ASN A 163 9.75 -8.91 -3.99
C ASN A 163 9.62 -8.99 -5.52
N GLU A 164 8.83 -8.11 -6.11
CA GLU A 164 8.61 -7.99 -7.54
C GLU A 164 9.90 -7.58 -8.26
N ILE A 165 10.62 -6.58 -7.72
CA ILE A 165 11.90 -6.11 -8.25
C ILE A 165 12.97 -7.20 -8.18
N LEU A 166 13.12 -7.86 -7.03
CA LEU A 166 14.11 -8.95 -6.89
C LEU A 166 13.77 -10.15 -7.77
N LYS A 167 12.48 -10.47 -7.92
CA LYS A 167 12.03 -11.49 -8.86
C LYS A 167 12.42 -11.13 -10.29
N ARG A 168 12.21 -9.88 -10.70
CA ARG A 168 12.61 -9.39 -12.03
C ARG A 168 14.13 -9.45 -12.23
N GLY A 169 14.92 -9.06 -11.23
CA GLY A 169 16.38 -9.21 -11.25
C GLY A 169 16.83 -10.65 -11.45
N TYR A 170 16.17 -11.62 -10.80
CA TYR A 170 16.43 -13.04 -11.00
C TYR A 170 16.13 -13.48 -12.45
N GLU A 171 14.98 -13.04 -12.97
CA GLU A 171 14.50 -13.36 -14.31
C GLU A 171 15.39 -12.79 -15.41
N ILE A 172 15.91 -11.56 -15.29
CA ILE A 172 16.86 -10.98 -16.26
C ILE A 172 18.06 -11.91 -16.50
N GLY A 173 18.58 -12.55 -15.44
CA GLY A 173 19.60 -13.58 -15.58
C GLY A 173 19.10 -14.81 -16.35
N GLN A 174 17.90 -15.31 -16.03
CA GLN A 174 17.30 -16.47 -16.68
C GLN A 174 17.01 -16.24 -18.18
N LEU A 175 16.64 -15.01 -18.54
CA LEU A 175 16.45 -14.62 -19.94
C LEU A 175 17.73 -14.80 -20.77
N ARG A 176 18.91 -14.76 -20.16
CA ARG A 176 20.18 -15.02 -20.88
C ARG A 176 20.41 -16.50 -21.18
N VAL A 177 19.86 -17.41 -20.36
CA VAL A 177 19.80 -18.84 -20.65
C VAL A 177 18.82 -19.10 -21.80
N VAL A 178 17.62 -18.48 -21.73
CA VAL A 178 16.61 -18.56 -22.81
C VAL A 178 17.16 -18.03 -24.13
N CYS A 179 17.93 -16.93 -24.10
CA CYS A 179 18.57 -16.36 -25.27
C CYS A 179 19.71 -17.21 -25.85
N GLY A 180 20.21 -18.19 -25.10
CA GLY A 180 21.29 -19.10 -25.51
C GLY A 180 22.71 -18.54 -25.39
N VAL A 181 22.89 -17.38 -24.74
CA VAL A 181 24.18 -16.67 -24.67
C VAL A 181 25.01 -17.00 -23.42
N HIS A 182 24.38 -17.60 -22.40
CA HIS A 182 25.00 -17.96 -21.13
C HIS A 182 24.53 -19.32 -20.62
N TRP A 183 25.43 -20.05 -19.95
CA TRP A 183 25.11 -21.25 -19.18
C TRP A 183 24.40 -20.86 -17.87
N GLN A 184 23.63 -21.78 -17.28
CA GLN A 184 22.97 -21.52 -16.00
C GLN A 184 23.99 -21.17 -14.90
N SER A 185 25.10 -21.90 -14.84
CA SER A 185 26.18 -21.61 -13.89
C SER A 185 26.86 -20.24 -14.10
N ASP A 186 26.89 -19.71 -15.34
CA ASP A 186 27.38 -18.33 -15.58
C ASP A 186 26.43 -17.31 -14.95
N VAL A 187 25.12 -17.57 -15.03
CA VAL A 187 24.07 -16.70 -14.49
C VAL A 187 24.09 -16.72 -12.97
N ASP A 188 24.24 -17.89 -12.35
CA ASP A 188 24.32 -18.04 -10.90
C ASP A 188 25.55 -17.30 -10.33
N ALA A 189 26.71 -17.47 -10.97
CA ALA A 189 27.93 -16.74 -10.61
C ALA A 189 27.79 -15.23 -10.85
N GLY A 190 27.09 -14.82 -11.91
CA GLY A 190 26.80 -13.41 -12.19
C GLY A 190 26.02 -12.76 -11.04
N ARG A 191 24.97 -13.41 -10.52
CA ARG A 191 24.22 -12.87 -9.37
C ARG A 191 25.10 -12.67 -8.13
N LEU A 192 26.02 -13.61 -7.86
CA LEU A 192 26.97 -13.48 -6.76
C LEU A 192 27.89 -12.26 -6.94
N VAL A 193 28.40 -12.03 -8.15
CA VAL A 193 29.19 -10.83 -8.47
C VAL A 193 28.35 -9.56 -8.29
N GLY A 194 27.11 -9.54 -8.79
CA GLY A 194 26.22 -8.40 -8.62
C GLY A 194 25.96 -8.06 -7.14
N ALA A 195 25.73 -9.07 -6.31
CA ALA A 195 25.55 -8.92 -4.87
C ALA A 195 26.83 -8.42 -4.17
N ALA A 196 27.99 -8.95 -4.55
CA ALA A 196 29.28 -8.52 -4.00
C ALA A 196 29.57 -7.04 -4.32
N ILE A 197 29.30 -6.61 -5.55
CA ILE A 197 29.48 -5.21 -5.96
C ILE A 197 28.50 -4.30 -5.23
N TYR A 198 27.23 -4.68 -5.14
CA TYR A 198 26.24 -3.93 -4.34
C TYR A 198 26.67 -3.80 -2.87
N SER A 199 27.22 -4.87 -2.27
CA SER A 199 27.79 -4.79 -0.92
C SER A 199 28.96 -3.82 -0.81
N ALA A 200 29.82 -3.74 -1.83
CA ALA A 200 30.93 -2.78 -1.85
C ALA A 200 30.44 -1.33 -2.08
N LEU A 201 29.40 -1.14 -2.91
CA LEU A 201 28.76 0.17 -3.14
C LEU A 201 28.21 0.75 -1.83
N ASN A 202 27.67 -0.09 -0.96
CA ASN A 202 27.17 0.33 0.35
C ASN A 202 28.24 0.87 1.31
N GLN A 203 29.54 0.80 0.97
CA GLN A 203 30.62 1.47 1.71
C GLN A 203 30.95 2.86 1.15
N SER A 204 30.38 3.24 0.03
CA SER A 204 30.66 4.50 -0.66
C SER A 204 29.69 5.61 -0.26
N GLU A 205 30.22 6.71 0.26
CA GLU A 205 29.41 7.88 0.64
C GLU A 205 28.79 8.59 -0.58
N SER A 206 29.48 8.61 -1.73
CA SER A 206 28.90 9.13 -2.97
C SER A 206 27.73 8.28 -3.44
N PHE A 207 27.84 6.96 -3.34
CA PHE A 207 26.75 6.05 -3.69
C PHE A 207 25.55 6.22 -2.76
N LYS A 208 25.76 6.24 -1.43
CA LYS A 208 24.68 6.46 -0.45
C LYS A 208 23.95 7.78 -0.68
N ARG A 209 24.69 8.84 -1.02
CA ARG A 209 24.10 10.14 -1.33
C ARG A 209 23.19 10.06 -2.55
N ASP A 210 23.64 9.47 -3.64
CA ASP A 210 22.84 9.41 -4.87
C ASP A 210 21.69 8.38 -4.75
N LEU A 211 21.86 7.32 -3.96
CA LEU A 211 20.79 6.40 -3.56
C LEU A 211 19.68 7.14 -2.80
N ASN A 212 20.05 8.04 -1.88
CA ASN A 212 19.06 8.86 -1.16
C ASN A 212 18.35 9.84 -2.10
N LYS A 213 19.06 10.48 -3.04
CA LYS A 213 18.41 11.33 -4.06
C LYS A 213 17.42 10.55 -4.91
N ALA A 214 17.79 9.34 -5.36
CA ALA A 214 16.91 8.48 -6.12
C ALA A 214 15.66 8.08 -5.30
N ARG A 215 15.84 7.78 -4.00
CA ARG A 215 14.71 7.53 -3.08
C ARG A 215 13.80 8.75 -2.97
N ASP A 216 14.36 9.93 -2.77
CA ASP A 216 13.60 11.17 -2.66
C ASP A 216 12.87 11.49 -3.97
N GLU A 217 13.50 11.29 -5.13
CA GLU A 217 12.91 11.50 -6.44
C GLU A 217 11.72 10.55 -6.70
N ILE A 218 11.89 9.25 -6.46
CA ILE A 218 10.81 8.27 -6.58
C ILE A 218 9.68 8.58 -5.61
N HIS A 219 10.01 8.93 -4.36
CA HIS A 219 9.01 9.37 -3.39
C HIS A 219 8.28 10.63 -3.87
N GLN A 220 8.98 11.63 -4.41
CA GLN A 220 8.37 12.85 -4.95
C GLN A 220 7.48 12.56 -6.17
N LEU A 221 7.86 11.61 -7.03
CA LEU A 221 7.05 11.19 -8.16
C LEU A 221 5.78 10.46 -7.73
N ILE A 222 5.89 9.58 -6.72
CA ILE A 222 4.73 8.91 -6.10
C ILE A 222 3.86 9.93 -5.37
N ALA A 223 4.44 10.86 -4.61
CA ALA A 223 3.75 11.96 -3.94
C ALA A 223 3.08 12.92 -4.93
N GLY A 224 3.72 13.15 -6.08
CA GLY A 224 3.20 13.91 -7.21
C GLY A 224 2.00 13.24 -7.88
N ARG A 225 1.76 11.95 -7.63
CA ARG A 225 0.49 11.31 -7.99
C ARG A 225 -0.59 11.84 -7.04
N LYS A 226 -1.46 12.70 -7.58
CA LYS A 226 -2.60 13.35 -6.89
C LYS A 226 -3.43 12.41 -5.99
N TRP A 227 -3.52 11.13 -6.35
CA TRP A 227 -4.16 10.10 -5.53
C TRP A 227 -3.55 9.95 -4.14
N TYR A 228 -2.21 10.00 -4.02
CA TYR A 228 -1.54 9.62 -2.78
C TYR A 228 -1.68 10.70 -1.71
N ASN A 229 -1.57 11.98 -2.11
CA ASN A 229 -1.59 13.10 -1.18
C ASN A 229 -2.98 13.63 -0.81
N ASN A 230 -4.02 13.31 -1.59
CA ASN A 230 -5.35 13.84 -1.35
C ASN A 230 -6.16 12.90 -0.45
N VAL A 231 -6.50 13.31 0.78
CA VAL A 231 -7.58 12.63 1.53
C VAL A 231 -8.91 13.00 0.90
N TYR A 232 -9.68 12.01 0.44
CA TYR A 232 -10.96 12.28 -0.24
C TYR A 232 -12.17 12.08 0.67
N ALA A 233 -12.21 11.04 1.51
CA ALA A 233 -13.26 10.83 2.50
C ALA A 233 -12.72 10.13 3.76
N PRO A 234 -12.18 10.89 4.74
CA PRO A 234 -11.64 10.32 5.95
C PRO A 234 -12.77 9.84 6.87
N THR A 235 -12.92 8.53 6.99
CA THR A 235 -13.98 7.88 7.79
C THR A 235 -13.48 7.36 9.13
N PHE A 236 -12.16 7.30 9.31
CA PHE A 236 -11.54 6.85 10.54
C PHE A 236 -10.14 7.42 10.64
N ILE A 237 -9.76 7.87 11.83
CA ILE A 237 -8.36 8.13 12.17
C ILE A 237 -8.14 7.80 13.64
N ASP A 238 -7.13 7.01 13.98
CA ASP A 238 -6.80 6.74 15.38
C ASP A 238 -5.31 6.41 15.56
N TYR A 239 -4.85 6.46 16.80
CA TYR A 239 -3.52 6.03 17.22
C TYR A 239 -3.61 4.70 17.95
N ILE A 240 -3.18 3.63 17.27
CA ILE A 240 -3.35 2.26 17.74
C ILE A 240 -1.98 1.58 17.70
N ASP A 241 -1.54 1.01 18.82
CA ASP A 241 -0.32 0.21 18.90
C ASP A 241 0.90 0.90 18.27
N GLY A 242 1.11 2.17 18.65
CA GLY A 242 2.24 2.97 18.18
C GLY A 242 2.10 3.54 16.76
N LYS A 243 0.94 3.35 16.10
CA LYS A 243 0.73 3.71 14.68
C LYS A 243 -0.50 4.60 14.54
N TRP A 244 -0.35 5.69 13.79
CA TRP A 244 -1.47 6.43 13.23
C TRP A 244 -2.06 5.63 12.09
N VAL A 245 -3.38 5.45 12.08
CA VAL A 245 -4.11 4.76 11.01
C VAL A 245 -5.21 5.68 10.51
N LEU A 246 -5.31 5.85 9.19
CA LEU A 246 -6.31 6.68 8.52
C LEU A 246 -7.04 5.83 7.47
N VAL A 247 -8.37 5.80 7.51
CA VAL A 247 -9.19 5.19 6.46
C VAL A 247 -9.77 6.30 5.59
N ASP A 248 -9.54 6.18 4.29
CA ASP A 248 -10.02 7.10 3.25
C ASP A 248 -10.94 6.32 2.31
N CYS A 249 -12.24 6.29 2.64
CA CYS A 249 -13.17 5.27 2.15
C CYS A 249 -13.42 5.36 0.64
N TRP A 250 -13.56 6.57 0.10
CA TRP A 250 -13.85 6.80 -1.31
C TRP A 250 -12.62 6.62 -2.19
N ASN A 251 -11.43 6.73 -1.61
CA ASN A 251 -10.21 6.26 -2.25
C ASN A 251 -10.03 4.75 -2.09
N SER A 252 -10.85 4.04 -1.31
CA SER A 252 -10.66 2.60 -1.06
C SER A 252 -9.28 2.27 -0.50
N ARG A 253 -8.82 3.05 0.49
CA ARG A 253 -7.50 2.82 1.10
C ARG A 253 -7.48 3.02 2.60
N ILE A 254 -6.54 2.35 3.22
CA ILE A 254 -6.15 2.46 4.62
C ILE A 254 -4.66 2.77 4.65
N LEU A 255 -4.31 3.89 5.26
CA LEU A 255 -2.94 4.37 5.40
C LEU A 255 -2.51 4.25 6.86
N TRP A 256 -1.21 4.06 7.07
CA TRP A 256 -0.63 4.09 8.41
C TRP A 256 0.73 4.80 8.45
N SER A 257 1.08 5.36 9.60
CA SER A 257 2.35 6.04 9.82
C SER A 257 2.75 5.95 11.31
N ASN A 258 4.05 6.02 11.60
CA ASN A 258 4.53 6.15 12.98
C ASN A 258 4.35 7.58 13.51
N GLU A 259 4.16 8.56 12.62
CA GLU A 259 4.00 9.98 12.94
C GLU A 259 2.73 10.54 12.31
N LEU A 260 2.04 11.44 13.02
CA LEU A 260 0.91 12.18 12.47
C LEU A 260 1.43 13.35 11.65
N VAL A 261 1.61 13.14 10.36
CA VAL A 261 2.11 14.16 9.42
C VAL A 261 1.04 14.48 8.36
N PRO A 262 0.86 15.76 7.97
CA PRO A 262 -0.14 16.14 6.97
C PRO A 262 0.13 15.58 5.57
N ASP A 263 1.41 15.33 5.25
CA ASP A 263 1.83 14.79 3.96
C ASP A 263 1.61 13.28 3.90
N LEU A 264 0.53 12.86 3.24
CA LEU A 264 0.16 11.45 3.14
C LEU A 264 1.14 10.60 2.33
N ALA A 265 1.98 11.19 1.47
CA ALA A 265 3.05 10.46 0.78
C ALA A 265 4.04 9.79 1.74
N ARG A 266 4.12 10.30 2.97
CA ARG A 266 4.96 9.72 4.03
C ARG A 266 4.28 8.56 4.77
N TRP A 267 3.00 8.32 4.51
CA TRP A 267 2.25 7.22 5.09
C TRP A 267 2.40 5.98 4.21
N GLN A 268 2.35 4.82 4.83
CA GLN A 268 2.40 3.52 4.16
C GLN A 268 0.98 2.98 3.97
N VAL A 269 0.79 2.15 2.95
CA VAL A 269 -0.50 1.49 2.70
C VAL A 269 -0.63 0.25 3.59
N LEU A 270 -1.73 0.16 4.33
CA LEU A 270 -2.19 -1.05 5.01
C LEU A 270 -3.05 -1.89 4.05
N GLU A 271 -3.98 -1.25 3.34
CA GLU A 271 -4.91 -1.87 2.39
C GLU A 271 -5.34 -0.85 1.32
N ASP A 272 -5.49 -1.25 0.07
CA ASP A 272 -5.93 -0.40 -1.05
C ASP A 272 -6.82 -1.12 -2.08
N ARG A 273 -7.26 -2.35 -1.79
CA ARG A 273 -8.02 -3.20 -2.72
C ARG A 273 -9.54 -3.06 -2.58
N PHE A 274 -10.02 -2.45 -1.50
CA PHE A 274 -11.46 -2.32 -1.20
C PHE A 274 -11.75 -1.16 -0.26
N SER A 275 -13.00 -0.69 -0.26
CA SER A 275 -13.47 0.37 0.62
C SER A 275 -13.75 -0.14 2.04
N SER A 276 -13.32 0.66 3.03
CA SER A 276 -13.53 0.45 4.46
C SER A 276 -13.92 1.77 5.13
N HIS A 277 -14.44 1.71 6.35
CA HIS A 277 -14.83 2.84 7.18
C HIS A 277 -14.18 2.82 8.57
N SER A 278 -13.50 1.74 8.97
CA SER A 278 -12.87 1.62 10.29
C SER A 278 -11.82 0.52 10.36
N VAL A 279 -10.94 0.62 11.37
CA VAL A 279 -9.95 -0.40 11.71
C VAL A 279 -10.06 -0.71 13.20
N ALA A 280 -9.84 -1.97 13.56
CA ALA A 280 -9.78 -2.40 14.96
C ALA A 280 -8.54 -3.27 15.21
N TYR A 281 -8.04 -3.24 16.44
CA TYR A 281 -6.91 -4.03 16.92
C TYR A 281 -7.28 -4.75 18.21
N ASP A 282 -6.86 -6.01 18.34
CA ASP A 282 -7.14 -6.84 19.51
C ASP A 282 -6.31 -6.49 20.75
N GLY A 283 -5.33 -5.57 20.63
CA GLY A 283 -4.41 -5.23 21.72
C GLY A 283 -3.19 -6.17 21.81
N HIS A 284 -3.08 -7.16 20.92
CA HIS A 284 -2.05 -8.19 20.98
C HIS A 284 -1.41 -8.52 19.63
N LYS A 285 -2.18 -8.95 18.63
CA LYS A 285 -1.67 -9.51 17.38
C LYS A 285 -2.51 -9.15 16.16
N TYR A 286 -3.82 -9.29 16.25
CA TYR A 286 -4.70 -9.20 15.11
C TYR A 286 -5.27 -7.81 14.94
N TRP A 287 -5.10 -7.29 13.72
CA TRP A 287 -5.79 -6.14 13.21
C TRP A 287 -6.93 -6.62 12.32
N ALA A 288 -7.99 -5.84 12.20
CA ALA A 288 -9.06 -6.13 11.29
C ALA A 288 -9.65 -4.85 10.69
N THR A 289 -10.20 -4.99 9.49
CA THR A 289 -11.00 -3.98 8.79
C THR A 289 -12.12 -4.69 8.05
N GLU A 290 -13.26 -4.03 7.92
CA GLU A 290 -14.32 -4.46 7.03
C GLU A 290 -14.03 -4.11 5.57
N ASP A 291 -14.62 -4.89 4.67
CA ASP A 291 -14.73 -4.57 3.24
C ASP A 291 -16.21 -4.29 2.94
N THR A 292 -16.51 -3.00 2.84
CA THR A 292 -17.89 -2.49 2.76
C THR A 292 -18.62 -2.99 1.52
N GLU A 293 -17.91 -3.24 0.43
CA GLU A 293 -18.52 -3.58 -0.85
C GLU A 293 -18.87 -5.08 -0.91
N HIS A 294 -18.12 -5.93 -0.21
CA HIS A 294 -18.22 -7.38 -0.31
C HIS A 294 -18.81 -8.07 0.93
N GLY A 295 -19.19 -7.31 1.97
CA GLY A 295 -19.83 -7.89 3.14
C GLY A 295 -18.93 -8.88 3.88
N ARG A 296 -17.66 -8.51 4.06
CA ARG A 296 -16.64 -9.33 4.72
C ARG A 296 -15.80 -8.53 5.70
N ILE A 297 -15.05 -9.24 6.54
CA ILE A 297 -14.01 -8.71 7.40
C ILE A 297 -12.67 -9.36 7.01
N VAL A 298 -11.60 -8.58 7.03
CA VAL A 298 -10.25 -9.04 6.69
C VAL A 298 -9.34 -8.81 7.89
N PHE A 299 -8.51 -9.80 8.20
CA PHE A 299 -7.61 -9.81 9.35
C PHE A 299 -6.16 -9.73 8.91
N TYR A 300 -5.37 -8.97 9.67
CA TYR A 300 -3.95 -8.72 9.41
C TYR A 300 -3.12 -8.95 10.68
N THR A 301 -1.83 -9.19 10.49
CA THR A 301 -0.82 -9.09 11.53
C THR A 301 0.25 -8.11 11.10
N PHE A 302 0.88 -7.42 12.05
CA PHE A 302 1.98 -6.51 11.76
C PHE A 302 3.32 -7.19 12.10
N SER A 303 4.21 -7.33 11.11
CA SER A 303 5.56 -7.85 11.33
C SER A 303 6.53 -7.32 10.27
N ASN A 304 7.79 -7.15 10.64
CA ASN A 304 8.85 -6.64 9.76
C ASN A 304 8.48 -5.30 9.08
N GLY A 305 7.81 -4.42 9.83
CA GLY A 305 7.40 -3.10 9.35
C GLY A 305 6.26 -3.11 8.33
N LYS A 306 5.52 -4.21 8.16
CA LYS A 306 4.40 -4.32 7.21
C LYS A 306 3.20 -5.06 7.79
N PHE A 307 2.01 -4.76 7.27
CA PHE A 307 0.81 -5.53 7.50
C PHE A 307 0.75 -6.72 6.55
N HIS A 308 0.37 -7.88 7.08
CA HIS A 308 0.19 -9.12 6.34
C HIS A 308 -1.22 -9.61 6.56
N GLN A 309 -2.02 -9.73 5.50
CA GLN A 309 -3.32 -10.40 5.59
C GLN A 309 -3.11 -11.85 6.00
N VAL A 310 -3.84 -12.30 7.02
CA VAL A 310 -3.73 -13.66 7.58
C VAL A 310 -5.02 -14.47 7.48
N ALA A 311 -6.16 -13.80 7.36
CA ALA A 311 -7.46 -14.43 7.21
C ALA A 311 -8.50 -13.43 6.70
N ASP A 312 -9.65 -13.94 6.27
CA ASP A 312 -10.86 -13.17 6.01
C ASP A 312 -12.09 -14.02 6.37
N LEU A 313 -13.24 -13.36 6.54
CA LEU A 313 -14.53 -14.01 6.74
C LEU A 313 -15.62 -13.27 5.96
N ASN A 314 -16.29 -13.99 5.07
CA ASN A 314 -17.28 -13.46 4.13
C ASN A 314 -18.73 -13.73 4.61
N ASN A 315 -19.72 -13.28 3.81
CA ASN A 315 -21.15 -13.48 4.06
C ASN A 315 -21.66 -12.82 5.35
N LEU A 316 -21.13 -11.65 5.69
CA LEU A 316 -21.49 -10.90 6.90
C LEU A 316 -22.59 -9.87 6.65
N GLY A 317 -23.46 -10.12 5.66
CA GLY A 317 -24.54 -9.20 5.29
C GLY A 317 -24.09 -8.10 4.32
N THR A 318 -25.04 -7.23 3.95
CA THR A 318 -24.82 -6.15 2.97
C THR A 318 -24.28 -4.89 3.66
N ARG A 319 -23.23 -4.30 3.06
CA ARG A 319 -22.61 -3.04 3.46
C ARG A 319 -22.06 -3.08 4.89
N THR A 320 -21.09 -3.94 5.15
CA THR A 320 -20.29 -3.91 6.38
C THR A 320 -19.69 -2.51 6.56
N HIS A 321 -19.80 -1.93 7.76
CA HIS A 321 -19.59 -0.48 7.90
C HIS A 321 -18.90 -0.02 9.17
N ARG A 322 -19.12 -0.66 10.32
CA ARG A 322 -18.40 -0.27 11.53
C ARG A 322 -17.86 -1.46 12.28
N LEU A 323 -16.57 -1.38 12.54
CA LEU A 323 -15.79 -2.35 13.27
C LEU A 323 -15.24 -1.73 14.55
N ARG A 324 -15.36 -2.45 15.66
CA ARG A 324 -14.71 -2.13 16.94
C ARG A 324 -14.21 -3.42 17.57
N TYR A 325 -13.14 -3.37 18.35
CA TYR A 325 -12.73 -4.52 19.15
C TYR A 325 -13.22 -4.40 20.59
N ASP A 326 -13.75 -5.49 21.14
CA ASP A 326 -14.17 -5.58 22.53
C ASP A 326 -13.15 -6.41 23.33
N GLN A 327 -12.45 -5.73 24.24
CA GLN A 327 -11.49 -6.34 25.15
C GLN A 327 -12.17 -7.31 26.14
N HIS A 328 -13.43 -7.08 26.53
CA HIS A 328 -14.09 -7.91 27.54
C HIS A 328 -14.46 -9.29 27.01
N SER A 329 -15.00 -9.36 25.79
CA SER A 329 -15.36 -10.63 25.14
C SER A 329 -14.25 -11.17 24.24
N ASN A 330 -13.10 -10.47 24.16
CA ASN A 330 -11.99 -10.77 23.25
C ASN A 330 -12.50 -11.03 21.82
N SER A 331 -13.24 -10.08 21.25
CA SER A 331 -13.88 -10.26 19.94
C SER A 331 -14.04 -8.95 19.18
N PHE A 332 -13.97 -9.03 17.86
CA PHE A 332 -14.33 -7.96 16.94
C PHE A 332 -15.85 -7.88 16.80
N MET A 333 -16.41 -6.68 17.01
CA MET A 333 -17.82 -6.35 16.81
C MET A 333 -17.97 -5.65 15.46
N LEU A 334 -18.88 -6.13 14.62
CA LEU A 334 -19.12 -5.59 13.27
C LEU A 334 -20.61 -5.34 13.04
N ILE A 335 -20.95 -4.18 12.50
CA ILE A 335 -22.30 -3.90 11.96
C ILE A 335 -22.28 -3.86 10.43
N SER A 336 -23.27 -4.51 9.84
CA SER A 336 -23.57 -4.43 8.41
C SER A 336 -24.77 -3.56 8.19
N ALA A 337 -24.52 -2.32 7.76
CA ALA A 337 -25.43 -1.21 7.95
C ALA A 337 -26.76 -1.39 7.23
N THR A 338 -26.75 -1.84 5.97
CA THR A 338 -27.96 -1.98 5.14
C THR A 338 -28.74 -3.26 5.46
N SER A 339 -28.02 -4.31 5.83
CA SER A 339 -28.63 -5.59 6.21
C SER A 339 -29.16 -5.59 7.63
N GLY A 340 -28.55 -4.83 8.54
CA GLY A 340 -28.91 -4.74 9.96
C GLY A 340 -28.30 -5.85 10.81
N ASP A 341 -27.32 -6.58 10.27
CA ASP A 341 -26.67 -7.68 10.96
C ASP A 341 -25.54 -7.19 11.85
N PHE A 342 -25.63 -7.52 13.15
CA PHE A 342 -24.55 -7.35 14.10
C PHE A 342 -23.82 -8.67 14.33
N TRP A 343 -22.50 -8.64 14.32
CA TRP A 343 -21.63 -9.81 14.45
C TRP A 343 -20.62 -9.61 15.58
N ARG A 344 -20.32 -10.70 16.31
CA ARG A 344 -19.06 -10.82 17.07
C ARG A 344 -18.22 -11.94 16.50
N ILE A 345 -16.95 -11.64 16.26
CA ILE A 345 -16.01 -12.51 15.58
C ILE A 345 -14.76 -12.62 16.43
N GLN A 346 -14.39 -13.85 16.80
CA GLN A 346 -13.11 -14.15 17.44
C GLN A 346 -12.15 -14.71 16.41
N ILE A 347 -10.85 -14.48 16.59
CA ILE A 347 -9.81 -15.08 15.76
C ILE A 347 -8.80 -15.78 16.64
N THR A 348 -8.51 -17.04 16.31
CA THR A 348 -7.50 -17.83 17.01
C THR A 348 -6.74 -18.64 15.98
N ASN A 349 -5.39 -18.62 16.04
CA ASN A 349 -4.53 -19.31 15.08
C ASN A 349 -4.89 -19.00 13.61
N ASN A 350 -5.13 -17.72 13.32
CA ASN A 350 -5.53 -17.21 11.99
C ASN A 350 -6.86 -17.80 11.48
N LYS A 351 -7.72 -18.31 12.36
CA LYS A 351 -9.04 -18.83 12.00
C LYS A 351 -10.12 -17.98 12.65
N PRO A 352 -10.79 -17.08 11.89
CA PRO A 352 -11.90 -16.32 12.41
C PRO A 352 -13.15 -17.20 12.59
N LYS A 353 -13.92 -16.91 13.63
CA LYS A 353 -15.15 -17.63 13.99
C LYS A 353 -16.20 -16.64 14.48
N ILE A 354 -17.39 -16.69 13.90
CA ILE A 354 -18.56 -15.99 14.42
C ILE A 354 -18.97 -16.65 15.74
N ILE A 355 -19.07 -15.84 16.79
CA ILE A 355 -19.52 -16.26 18.12
C ILE A 355 -20.88 -15.66 18.49
N GLN A 356 -21.30 -14.60 17.78
CA GLN A 356 -22.61 -13.98 17.94
C GLN A 356 -23.07 -13.40 16.60
N HIS A 357 -24.36 -13.55 16.32
CA HIS A 357 -25.06 -12.88 15.22
C HIS A 357 -26.44 -12.44 15.71
N VAL A 358 -26.80 -11.19 15.45
CA VAL A 358 -28.13 -10.65 15.74
C VAL A 358 -28.60 -9.79 14.57
N ASP A 359 -29.75 -10.15 14.00
CA ASP A 359 -30.50 -9.28 13.10
C ASP A 359 -31.23 -8.19 13.91
N LEU A 360 -30.84 -6.93 13.73
CA LEU A 360 -31.43 -5.78 14.44
C LEU A 360 -32.79 -5.36 13.85
N LYS A 361 -33.12 -5.76 12.61
CA LYS A 361 -34.42 -5.42 11.99
C LYS A 361 -35.58 -6.04 12.74
N LYS A 362 -35.38 -7.14 13.46
CA LYS A 362 -36.40 -7.74 14.34
C LYS A 362 -36.87 -6.77 15.44
N TYR A 363 -36.02 -5.85 15.88
CA TYR A 363 -36.35 -4.80 16.86
C TYR A 363 -36.86 -3.53 16.19
N LEU A 364 -36.21 -3.12 15.10
CA LEU A 364 -36.41 -1.81 14.47
C LEU A 364 -37.59 -1.76 13.50
N LYS A 365 -37.94 -2.87 12.85
CA LYS A 365 -39.07 -2.99 11.90
C LYS A 365 -39.11 -1.86 10.86
N PRO A 366 -38.07 -1.76 10.00
CA PRO A 366 -37.89 -0.62 9.09
C PRO A 366 -39.06 -0.42 8.13
N GLN A 367 -39.34 0.86 7.84
CA GLN A 367 -40.31 1.27 6.83
C GLN A 367 -39.56 1.78 5.59
N GLY A 368 -39.88 1.23 4.41
CA GLY A 368 -39.23 1.63 3.16
C GLY A 368 -37.84 1.01 2.94
N LYS A 369 -37.11 1.53 1.95
CA LYS A 369 -35.84 0.95 1.48
C LYS A 369 -34.58 1.55 2.12
N ASP A 370 -34.70 2.69 2.79
CA ASP A 370 -33.57 3.49 3.30
C ASP A 370 -33.17 3.13 4.74
N PHE A 371 -32.95 1.83 4.97
CA PHE A 371 -32.46 1.31 6.25
C PHE A 371 -30.93 1.24 6.25
N GLU A 372 -30.30 1.94 7.19
CA GLU A 372 -28.85 1.95 7.33
C GLU A 372 -28.43 2.27 8.78
N ILE A 373 -27.94 1.26 9.52
CA ILE A 373 -27.37 1.46 10.86
C ILE A 373 -25.85 1.55 10.73
N ARG A 374 -25.34 2.78 10.56
CA ARG A 374 -23.94 3.01 10.22
C ARG A 374 -22.98 2.74 11.37
N THR A 375 -23.36 3.05 12.60
CA THR A 375 -22.46 2.90 13.74
C THR A 375 -23.14 2.25 14.92
N PHE A 376 -22.31 1.85 15.87
CA PHE A 376 -22.74 1.56 17.21
C PHE A 376 -21.65 2.00 18.19
N THR A 377 -22.09 2.36 19.39
CA THR A 377 -21.20 2.78 20.47
C THR A 377 -21.53 2.00 21.73
N ARG A 378 -20.47 1.54 22.41
CA ARG A 378 -20.58 0.88 23.71
C ARG A 378 -20.41 1.91 24.82
N HIS A 379 -21.35 1.94 25.76
CA HIS A 379 -21.25 2.79 26.94
C HIS A 379 -22.01 2.14 28.11
N ASN A 380 -21.39 2.09 29.29
CA ASN A 380 -21.98 1.53 30.53
C ASN A 380 -22.67 0.16 30.37
N GLY A 381 -22.04 -0.79 29.67
CA GLY A 381 -22.56 -2.15 29.47
C GLY A 381 -23.71 -2.26 28.46
N MET A 382 -23.96 -1.21 27.69
CA MET A 382 -25.01 -1.11 26.69
C MET A 382 -24.40 -0.82 25.31
N LEU A 383 -25.09 -1.25 24.26
CA LEU A 383 -24.80 -0.84 22.88
C LEU A 383 -25.90 0.10 22.39
N TYR A 384 -25.47 1.19 21.76
CA TYR A 384 -26.31 2.23 21.19
C TYR A 384 -26.14 2.19 19.67
N PHE A 385 -27.20 1.85 18.97
CA PHE A 385 -27.26 1.81 17.51
C PHE A 385 -27.95 3.06 16.99
N VAL A 386 -27.32 3.73 16.04
CA VAL A 386 -27.83 4.99 15.47
C VAL A 386 -29.17 4.83 14.76
N SER A 387 -29.87 5.96 14.60
CA SER A 387 -31.06 6.04 13.76
C SER A 387 -30.73 6.09 12.26
N SER A 388 -31.68 5.62 11.44
CA SER A 388 -31.68 5.73 9.98
C SER A 388 -32.94 6.43 9.49
N LEU A 389 -33.04 6.73 8.19
CA LEU A 389 -34.28 7.29 7.62
C LEU A 389 -35.48 6.35 7.75
N ALA A 390 -35.29 5.06 7.47
CA ALA A 390 -36.34 4.04 7.63
C ALA A 390 -36.72 3.77 9.11
N THR A 391 -35.82 4.07 10.05
CA THR A 391 -35.99 3.83 11.50
C THR A 391 -35.43 5.01 12.28
N PRO A 392 -36.20 6.10 12.45
CA PRO A 392 -35.75 7.34 13.09
C PRO A 392 -35.73 7.22 14.62
N GLU A 393 -35.10 6.16 15.13
CA GLU A 393 -34.99 5.85 16.55
C GLU A 393 -33.56 5.38 16.85
N ILE A 394 -32.99 5.79 17.98
CA ILE A 394 -31.77 5.16 18.53
C ILE A 394 -32.20 3.88 19.24
N LEU A 395 -31.64 2.74 18.84
CA LEU A 395 -31.87 1.47 19.51
C LEU A 395 -30.83 1.25 20.60
N ILE A 396 -31.30 0.99 21.82
CA ILE A 396 -30.46 0.71 22.97
C ILE A 396 -30.71 -0.72 23.43
N VAL A 397 -29.63 -1.49 23.50
CA VAL A 397 -29.63 -2.90 23.91
C VAL A 397 -28.61 -3.15 25.01
N LYS A 398 -28.83 -4.20 25.80
CA LYS A 398 -27.79 -4.74 26.67
C LYS A 398 -26.68 -5.35 25.83
N ASP A 399 -25.45 -5.17 26.27
CA ASP A 399 -24.30 -5.86 25.68
C ASP A 399 -24.24 -7.32 26.14
N ASP A 400 -25.22 -8.11 25.72
CA ASP A 400 -25.37 -9.53 26.03
C ASP A 400 -25.46 -10.39 24.76
N LYS A 401 -25.51 -11.71 24.93
CA LYS A 401 -25.54 -12.68 23.81
C LYS A 401 -26.73 -12.47 22.85
N ASN A 402 -27.83 -11.88 23.31
CA ASN A 402 -29.03 -11.70 22.49
C ASN A 402 -29.21 -10.27 22.00
N LEU A 403 -28.36 -9.34 22.44
CA LEU A 403 -28.59 -7.90 22.35
C LEU A 403 -29.99 -7.55 22.84
N THR A 404 -30.30 -7.93 24.08
CA THR A 404 -31.63 -7.73 24.67
C THR A 404 -32.00 -6.25 24.61
N MET A 405 -33.06 -5.93 23.84
CA MET A 405 -33.57 -4.57 23.71
C MET A 405 -33.97 -4.01 25.07
N VAL A 406 -33.48 -2.80 25.36
CA VAL A 406 -33.86 -2.05 26.56
C VAL A 406 -34.87 -0.97 26.21
N LYS A 407 -34.56 -0.14 25.22
CA LYS A 407 -35.48 0.89 24.75
C LYS A 407 -35.11 1.39 23.35
N LYS A 408 -36.05 2.12 22.75
CA LYS A 408 -35.83 2.93 21.55
C LYS A 408 -36.10 4.39 21.91
N ILE A 409 -35.24 5.29 21.45
CA ILE A 409 -35.41 6.73 21.67
C ILE A 409 -35.76 7.39 20.33
N PRO A 410 -36.94 8.00 20.18
CA PRO A 410 -37.32 8.72 18.96
C PRO A 410 -36.34 9.85 18.64
N VAL A 411 -36.02 9.99 17.35
CA VAL A 411 -35.13 11.03 16.82
C VAL A 411 -35.92 11.96 15.90
N PRO A 412 -35.82 13.28 16.08
CA PRO A 412 -36.34 14.27 15.16
C PRO A 412 -35.82 14.11 13.72
N ALA A 413 -36.65 14.41 12.72
CA ALA A 413 -36.30 14.21 11.31
C ALA A 413 -35.01 14.95 10.88
N ASP A 414 -34.76 16.14 11.44
CA ASP A 414 -33.57 16.96 11.18
C ASP A 414 -32.27 16.36 11.74
N LEU A 415 -32.35 15.40 12.66
CA LEU A 415 -31.23 14.68 13.27
C LEU A 415 -31.23 13.18 12.94
N SER A 416 -32.19 12.71 12.14
CA SER A 416 -32.21 11.34 11.61
C SER A 416 -31.05 11.09 10.62
N ASN A 417 -30.76 9.81 10.38
CA ASN A 417 -29.64 9.36 9.54
C ASN A 417 -28.27 9.71 10.13
N MET A 418 -28.03 9.22 11.34
CA MET A 418 -26.85 9.57 12.14
C MET A 418 -25.58 8.85 11.65
N GLN A 419 -24.42 9.42 11.99
CA GLN A 419 -23.09 8.90 11.69
C GLN A 419 -22.35 8.44 12.95
N GLU A 420 -22.44 9.21 14.04
CA GLU A 420 -21.73 8.92 15.28
C GLU A 420 -22.57 9.22 16.52
N ILE A 421 -22.38 8.41 17.56
CA ILE A 421 -22.79 8.70 18.94
C ILE A 421 -21.54 8.59 19.80
N TYR A 422 -21.17 9.67 20.48
CA TYR A 422 -19.99 9.70 21.35
C TYR A 422 -20.35 10.20 22.74
N PHE A 423 -19.93 9.46 23.76
CA PHE A 423 -20.14 9.81 25.16
C PHE A 423 -18.87 10.46 25.72
N PHE A 424 -18.96 11.70 26.18
CA PHE A 424 -17.86 12.38 26.85
C PHE A 424 -17.73 11.93 28.32
N PRO A 425 -16.55 12.14 28.95
CA PRO A 425 -16.31 11.72 30.33
C PRO A 425 -17.27 12.31 31.38
N ASP A 426 -17.84 13.49 31.12
CA ASP A 426 -18.82 14.14 31.99
C ASP A 426 -20.27 13.68 31.76
N GLY A 427 -20.47 12.65 30.91
CA GLY A 427 -21.77 12.05 30.61
C GLY A 427 -22.53 12.73 29.46
N LYS A 428 -22.05 13.86 28.95
CA LYS A 428 -22.67 14.52 27.79
C LYS A 428 -22.52 13.67 26.54
N VAL A 429 -23.47 13.81 25.62
CA VAL A 429 -23.53 13.00 24.41
C VAL A 429 -23.44 13.86 23.17
N PHE A 430 -22.45 13.58 22.33
CA PHE A 430 -22.37 14.15 20.99
C PHE A 430 -22.98 13.20 19.98
N ILE A 431 -23.79 13.75 19.08
CA ILE A 431 -24.40 13.00 17.99
C ILE A 431 -24.18 13.80 16.71
N SER A 432 -23.77 13.11 15.65
CA SER A 432 -23.68 13.68 14.30
C SER A 432 -24.53 12.90 13.30
N GLY A 433 -24.84 13.52 12.18
CA GLY A 433 -25.55 12.88 11.08
C GLY A 433 -25.18 13.46 9.72
N ASP A 434 -25.85 12.95 8.68
CA ASP A 434 -25.60 13.33 7.30
C ASP A 434 -25.78 14.83 7.04
N TYR A 435 -24.74 15.43 6.46
CA TYR A 435 -24.66 16.81 5.99
C TYR A 435 -25.09 17.87 7.03
N LYS A 436 -24.09 18.46 7.68
CA LYS A 436 -24.27 19.59 8.61
C LYS A 436 -25.28 19.32 9.72
N LYS A 437 -25.24 18.13 10.31
CA LYS A 437 -26.05 17.75 11.48
C LYS A 437 -25.15 17.39 12.64
N ALA A 438 -25.27 18.12 13.74
CA ALA A 438 -24.58 17.80 14.97
C ALA A 438 -25.31 18.37 16.18
N VAL A 439 -25.24 17.68 17.31
CA VAL A 439 -25.81 18.12 18.59
C VAL A 439 -24.95 17.64 19.75
N LEU A 440 -24.84 18.47 20.79
CA LEU A 440 -24.24 18.11 22.08
C LEU A 440 -25.29 18.21 23.18
N LEU A 441 -25.62 17.08 23.79
CA LEU A 441 -26.72 16.90 24.74
C LEU A 441 -26.19 16.66 26.17
N ASN A 442 -27.04 16.91 27.17
CA ASN A 442 -26.72 16.56 28.56
C ASN A 442 -26.87 15.06 28.80
N SER A 443 -27.85 14.44 28.15
CA SER A 443 -28.10 13.01 28.18
C SER A 443 -28.56 12.51 26.81
N ILE A 444 -28.52 11.19 26.58
CA ILE A 444 -28.98 10.60 25.31
C ILE A 444 -30.49 10.80 25.12
N GLU A 445 -31.25 10.86 26.22
CA GLU A 445 -32.70 11.04 26.24
C GLU A 445 -33.14 12.39 25.67
N ASP A 446 -32.30 13.42 25.78
CA ASP A 446 -32.62 14.78 25.31
C ASP A 446 -32.76 14.86 23.77
N ILE A 447 -32.31 13.83 23.03
CA ILE A 447 -32.37 13.81 21.55
C ILE A 447 -33.79 13.94 21.02
N SER A 448 -34.80 13.41 21.73
CA SER A 448 -36.20 13.41 21.25
C SER A 448 -36.80 14.81 21.12
N SER A 449 -36.24 15.80 21.81
CA SER A 449 -36.65 17.21 21.72
C SER A 449 -35.54 18.13 21.18
N ALA A 450 -34.42 17.56 20.75
CA ALA A 450 -33.30 18.33 20.27
C ALA A 450 -33.55 18.89 18.87
N SER A 451 -32.87 20.00 18.57
CA SER A 451 -32.77 20.53 17.21
C SER A 451 -31.30 20.50 16.77
N ASN A 452 -31.08 20.53 15.46
CA ASN A 452 -29.73 20.62 14.91
C ASN A 452 -28.95 21.83 15.46
N GLN A 453 -27.73 21.58 15.95
CA GLN A 453 -26.83 22.58 16.52
C GLN A 453 -25.53 22.72 15.72
N TYR A 454 -25.45 22.17 14.51
CA TYR A 454 -24.22 22.14 13.71
C TYR A 454 -23.53 23.51 13.61
N ASP A 455 -24.29 24.58 13.35
CA ASP A 455 -23.74 25.93 13.18
C ASP A 455 -23.16 26.53 14.48
N LYS A 456 -23.35 25.88 15.64
CA LYS A 456 -22.67 26.25 16.90
C LYS A 456 -21.23 25.75 16.96
N PHE A 457 -20.84 24.84 16.06
CA PHE A 457 -19.51 24.26 15.98
C PHE A 457 -18.76 24.78 14.74
N SER A 458 -17.43 24.71 14.78
CA SER A 458 -16.57 25.13 13.67
C SER A 458 -16.17 23.96 12.77
N PHE A 459 -17.12 23.07 12.46
CA PHE A 459 -16.89 21.94 11.56
C PHE A 459 -16.82 22.40 10.10
N SER A 460 -15.82 21.90 9.39
CA SER A 460 -15.67 22.03 7.93
C SER A 460 -16.64 21.08 7.23
N GLY A 461 -16.80 19.85 7.73
CA GLY A 461 -17.70 18.83 7.20
C GLY A 461 -18.51 18.10 8.27
N SER A 462 -19.25 17.06 7.89
CA SER A 462 -20.05 16.26 8.82
C SER A 462 -19.13 15.37 9.66
N PRO A 463 -19.17 15.46 11.00
CA PRO A 463 -18.33 14.63 11.87
C PRO A 463 -18.68 13.16 11.73
N TYR A 464 -17.71 12.32 11.42
CA TYR A 464 -17.94 10.92 11.06
C TYR A 464 -17.34 9.92 12.05
N TRP A 465 -16.18 10.25 12.64
CA TRP A 465 -15.52 9.44 13.66
C TRP A 465 -14.83 10.34 14.68
N ILE A 466 -14.84 9.91 15.95
CA ILE A 466 -14.19 10.61 17.05
C ILE A 466 -13.21 9.66 17.73
N SER A 467 -11.92 10.02 17.70
CA SER A 467 -10.85 9.33 18.42
C SER A 467 -10.36 10.16 19.57
N GLN A 468 -10.48 9.61 20.78
CA GLN A 468 -9.93 10.23 21.97
C GLN A 468 -8.42 10.04 22.01
N GLN A 469 -7.69 11.15 22.13
CA GLN A 469 -6.29 11.17 22.49
C GLN A 469 -6.17 11.70 23.93
N ALA A 470 -4.97 11.66 24.52
CA ALA A 470 -4.75 11.96 25.94
C ALA A 470 -5.54 13.18 26.46
N ASN A 471 -5.40 14.35 25.79
CA ASN A 471 -6.05 15.61 26.20
C ASN A 471 -6.86 16.29 25.08
N HIS A 472 -7.01 15.66 23.92
CA HIS A 472 -7.71 16.21 22.76
C HIS A 472 -8.39 15.09 21.98
N TYR A 473 -9.15 15.45 20.97
CA TYR A 473 -9.92 14.54 20.13
C TYR A 473 -9.54 14.78 18.68
N LEU A 474 -9.36 13.72 17.91
CA LEU A 474 -9.33 13.80 16.46
C LEU A 474 -10.70 13.47 15.92
N ILE A 475 -11.22 14.34 15.07
CA ILE A 475 -12.53 14.16 14.45
C ILE A 475 -12.34 14.16 12.95
N SER A 476 -12.77 13.07 12.31
CA SER A 476 -12.84 13.00 10.85
C SER A 476 -14.12 13.67 10.36
N GLU A 477 -14.01 14.46 9.29
CA GLU A 477 -15.08 15.33 8.79
C GLU A 477 -15.30 15.05 7.30
N LEU A 478 -16.56 14.74 6.93
CA LEU A 478 -16.96 14.42 5.56
C LEU A 478 -17.80 15.54 4.91
N GLY A 479 -17.33 16.05 3.78
CA GLY A 479 -18.10 16.91 2.88
C GLY A 479 -19.10 16.10 2.05
N TYR A 480 -20.30 16.64 1.82
CA TYR A 480 -21.33 16.00 0.99
C TYR A 480 -21.60 16.80 -0.28
N LYS A 481 -21.92 16.08 -1.36
CA LYS A 481 -22.44 16.67 -2.61
C LYS A 481 -23.92 17.04 -2.41
N ASN A 482 -24.24 18.33 -2.46
CA ASN A 482 -25.61 18.79 -2.70
C ASN A 482 -25.64 19.42 -4.10
N GLY A 483 -26.79 19.35 -4.79
CA GLY A 483 -26.98 19.78 -6.19
C GLY A 483 -26.09 20.96 -6.64
N ASP A 484 -25.50 20.81 -7.83
CA ASP A 484 -24.60 21.72 -8.54
C ASP A 484 -23.40 22.34 -7.79
N SER A 485 -23.21 22.07 -6.48
CA SER A 485 -22.08 22.56 -5.69
C SER A 485 -21.22 21.40 -5.16
N ASN A 486 -20.04 21.23 -5.76
CA ASN A 486 -19.06 20.22 -5.33
C ASN A 486 -18.37 20.66 -4.03
N ASN A 487 -18.97 20.36 -2.87
CA ASN A 487 -18.36 20.59 -1.54
C ASN A 487 -17.29 19.54 -1.16
N LEU A 488 -16.63 18.92 -2.15
CA LEU A 488 -15.54 17.95 -1.94
C LEU A 488 -14.35 18.56 -1.19
N GLY A 489 -14.22 19.90 -1.21
CA GLY A 489 -13.21 20.70 -0.52
C GLY A 489 -13.20 20.65 1.01
N LEU A 490 -14.21 20.03 1.63
CA LEU A 490 -14.46 20.12 3.08
C LEU A 490 -14.01 18.89 3.87
N ASN A 491 -13.46 17.88 3.20
CA ASN A 491 -13.01 16.65 3.84
C ASN A 491 -11.72 16.87 4.64
N GLY A 492 -11.58 16.21 5.78
CA GLY A 492 -10.34 16.29 6.54
C GLY A 492 -10.41 15.68 7.92
N VAL A 493 -9.32 15.87 8.67
CA VAL A 493 -9.23 15.55 10.08
C VAL A 493 -8.83 16.80 10.84
N SER A 494 -9.55 17.08 11.90
CA SER A 494 -9.26 18.20 12.79
C SER A 494 -9.02 17.73 14.22
N GLU A 495 -8.20 18.48 14.93
CA GLU A 495 -7.98 18.34 16.37
C GLU A 495 -8.95 19.24 17.13
N TRP A 496 -9.55 18.69 18.20
CA TRP A 496 -10.57 19.33 19.01
C TRP A 496 -10.26 19.21 20.50
N SER A 497 -10.63 20.23 21.26
CA SER A 497 -10.64 20.20 22.73
C SER A 497 -12.04 20.03 23.25
N TYR A 498 -12.18 19.32 24.37
CA TYR A 498 -13.41 19.24 25.12
C TYR A 498 -13.16 19.70 26.55
N SER A 499 -13.85 20.75 26.99
CA SER A 499 -13.77 21.24 28.37
C SER A 499 -15.04 21.97 28.77
N ASN A 500 -15.46 21.80 30.03
CA ASN A 500 -16.65 22.46 30.59
C ASN A 500 -17.91 22.30 29.71
N GLY A 501 -18.13 21.09 29.19
CA GLY A 501 -19.28 20.78 28.34
C GLY A 501 -19.25 21.42 26.96
N LYS A 502 -18.09 21.90 26.47
CA LYS A 502 -17.94 22.54 25.16
C LYS A 502 -16.88 21.84 24.33
N LEU A 503 -17.23 21.54 23.08
CA LEU A 503 -16.35 21.02 22.05
C LEU A 503 -15.86 22.17 21.16
N LYS A 504 -14.54 22.34 21.00
CA LYS A 504 -13.93 23.45 20.24
C LYS A 504 -12.81 22.95 19.32
N LYS A 505 -12.83 23.38 18.06
CA LYS A 505 -11.78 23.07 17.08
C LYS A 505 -10.49 23.80 17.47
N ILE A 506 -9.38 23.07 17.50
CA ILE A 506 -8.04 23.60 17.76
C ILE A 506 -7.39 23.96 16.42
N LYS A 507 -7.24 22.96 15.55
CA LYS A 507 -6.62 23.11 14.23
C LYS A 507 -7.03 21.99 13.30
N GLU A 508 -6.82 22.19 12.01
CA GLU A 508 -6.87 21.10 11.03
C GLU A 508 -5.52 20.39 11.00
N VAL A 509 -5.55 19.06 10.96
CA VAL A 509 -4.35 18.21 10.99
C VAL A 509 -4.09 17.60 9.62
N ILE A 510 -5.16 17.16 8.95
CA ILE A 510 -5.10 16.63 7.59
C ILE A 510 -6.21 17.31 6.79
N ARG A 511 -5.87 17.88 5.64
CA ARG A 511 -6.81 18.58 4.76
C ARG A 511 -7.05 17.83 3.47
N PHE A 512 -8.25 17.95 2.93
CA PHE A 512 -8.50 17.76 1.52
C PHE A 512 -7.69 18.77 0.70
N THR A 513 -6.92 18.28 -0.26
CA THR A 513 -6.31 19.09 -1.31
C THR A 513 -7.03 18.76 -2.61
N SER A 514 -7.88 19.67 -3.10
CA SER A 514 -8.50 19.46 -4.42
C SER A 514 -7.40 19.45 -5.48
N PRO A 515 -7.51 18.61 -6.54
CA PRO A 515 -6.74 18.77 -7.77
C PRO A 515 -6.88 20.14 -8.47
N THR A 516 -7.75 21.04 -7.99
CA THR A 516 -8.21 22.25 -8.69
C THR A 516 -8.11 23.56 -7.90
N ASP A 517 -7.35 23.65 -6.79
CA ASP A 517 -7.08 24.96 -6.14
C ASP A 517 -6.04 25.81 -6.89
N SER A 518 -6.20 25.86 -8.21
CA SER A 518 -5.81 26.97 -9.07
C SER A 518 -7.05 27.38 -9.86
N ASN A 519 -7.88 28.21 -9.25
CA ASN A 519 -8.87 29.13 -9.84
C ASN A 519 -9.41 28.86 -11.27
N VAL A 520 -10.75 28.85 -11.35
CA VAL A 520 -11.56 29.58 -12.35
C VAL A 520 -11.51 29.06 -13.80
N GLN A 521 -12.71 28.69 -14.30
CA GLN A 521 -13.07 28.35 -15.68
C GLN A 521 -12.56 27.00 -16.24
N LYS A 522 -13.46 26.01 -16.30
CA LYS A 522 -13.98 25.45 -17.58
C LYS A 522 -15.06 24.39 -17.36
N LYS A 523 -16.07 24.47 -18.22
CA LYS A 523 -17.26 23.62 -18.36
C LYS A 523 -16.93 22.17 -18.75
N SER A 524 -17.91 21.29 -18.47
CA SER A 524 -18.28 20.04 -19.19
C SER A 524 -17.22 18.93 -19.21
N GLU A 525 -17.50 17.64 -19.14
CA GLU A 525 -18.71 16.81 -19.29
C GLU A 525 -18.24 15.40 -18.90
N ILE A 526 -18.90 14.66 -18.01
CA ILE A 526 -18.89 13.18 -18.05
C ILE A 526 -20.25 12.68 -17.54
N LYS A 527 -20.99 12.00 -18.43
CA LYS A 527 -22.28 11.35 -18.19
C LYS A 527 -22.07 10.01 -17.49
N PHE A 528 -22.93 9.67 -16.53
CA PHE A 528 -23.16 8.28 -16.11
C PHE A 528 -24.50 7.80 -16.67
N GLN A 529 -24.48 6.63 -17.32
CA GLN A 529 -25.69 5.89 -17.67
C GLN A 529 -26.25 5.16 -16.43
N ILE A 530 -27.57 4.99 -16.46
CA ILE A 530 -28.54 4.68 -15.41
C ILE A 530 -28.27 3.39 -14.66
#